data_AF-A0A0W0YUQ2-F1
#
_entry.id   AF-A0A0W0YUQ2-F1
#
_cell.length_a   1.000
_cell.length_b   1.000
_cell.length_c   1.000
_cell.angle_alpha   90.00
_cell.angle_beta   90.00
_cell.angle_gamma   90.00
#
_symmetry.space_group_name_H-M   'P 1'
#
loop_
_entity.id
_entity.type
_entity.pdbx_description
1 polymer ?
#
loop_
_entity_poly.entity_id
_entity_poly.type
_entity_poly.pdbx_seq_one_letter_code
_entity_poly.pdbx_strand_id
1 'polypeptide(L)'
;MKILYIPFHEENDLCIAATLWKRRLSEENILIIQHGQPIDYNVLKNAAGTITLYVLAHGIDSWSQPFHLASHSIITSKTTQLDIEKIADRFNSDFVYLHHKINHIKLFFCNNKGSQKLIAERFNKNLILFSSPIDYYAGIITSPWQDKIKYSLFQGTWYKTSKVRNTLYQKKDSMDADIRLTVKERSMREFLANAKQKRIDKVLQRQSKARQERLIKNRGYCTEQHKLSLEDAANEPSNLTLNHIG
;
A
#
# COMPACT_ATOMS: atom_id res chain seq x y z
N MET A 1 -11.55 -17.31 -9.08
CA MET A 1 -11.57 -17.28 -10.56
C MET A 1 -10.15 -17.17 -11.10
N LYS A 2 -9.86 -17.65 -12.32
CA LYS A 2 -8.57 -17.48 -13.00
C LYS A 2 -8.69 -16.66 -14.27
N ILE A 3 -7.73 -15.77 -14.52
CA ILE A 3 -7.61 -15.01 -15.76
C ILE A 3 -6.29 -15.38 -16.43
N LEU A 4 -6.33 -15.73 -17.72
CA LEU A 4 -5.17 -15.83 -18.60
C LEU A 4 -5.09 -14.53 -19.40
N TYR A 5 -4.16 -13.66 -19.02
CA TYR A 5 -3.99 -12.34 -19.62
C TYR A 5 -2.86 -12.35 -20.65
N ILE A 6 -3.13 -11.88 -21.85
CA ILE A 6 -2.19 -11.78 -22.96
C ILE A 6 -1.93 -10.28 -23.21
N PRO A 7 -0.76 -9.73 -22.84
CA PRO A 7 -0.49 -8.30 -22.89
C PRO A 7 -0.15 -7.79 -24.30
N PHE A 8 -0.54 -8.52 -25.36
CA PHE A 8 -0.24 -8.24 -26.77
C PHE A 8 -1.55 -8.05 -27.54
N HIS A 9 -1.57 -7.06 -28.44
CA HIS A 9 -2.78 -6.65 -29.15
C HIS A 9 -3.09 -7.49 -30.39
N GLU A 10 -2.06 -8.02 -31.03
CA GLU A 10 -2.14 -8.81 -32.24
C GLU A 10 -2.55 -10.25 -31.94
N GLU A 11 -3.21 -10.91 -32.89
CA GLU A 11 -3.46 -12.35 -32.79
C GLU A 11 -2.12 -13.11 -32.84
N ASN A 12 -1.85 -13.84 -31.76
CA ASN A 12 -0.56 -14.47 -31.51
C ASN A 12 -0.71 -15.87 -30.93
N ASP A 13 0.40 -16.60 -30.93
CA ASP A 13 0.50 -17.97 -30.48
C ASP A 13 0.14 -18.18 -28.99
N LEU A 14 0.24 -17.14 -28.14
CA LEU A 14 -0.23 -17.19 -26.76
C LEU A 14 -1.75 -17.32 -26.68
N CYS A 15 -2.51 -16.80 -27.64
CA CYS A 15 -3.96 -16.96 -27.72
C CYS A 15 -4.35 -18.44 -27.92
N ILE A 16 -3.60 -19.13 -28.79
CA ILE A 16 -3.77 -20.58 -29.01
C ILE A 16 -3.44 -21.33 -27.71
N ALA A 17 -2.30 -21.01 -27.08
CA ALA A 17 -1.87 -21.65 -25.85
C ALA A 17 -2.88 -21.44 -24.70
N ALA A 18 -3.44 -20.24 -24.57
CA ALA A 18 -4.46 -19.91 -23.57
C ALA A 18 -5.77 -20.68 -23.81
N THR A 19 -6.19 -20.81 -25.07
CA THR A 19 -7.37 -21.59 -25.45
C THR A 19 -7.18 -23.06 -25.13
N LEU A 20 -6.02 -23.62 -25.46
CA LEU A 20 -5.65 -25.00 -25.09
C LEU A 20 -5.64 -25.20 -23.58
N TRP A 21 -5.09 -24.25 -22.83
CA TRP A 21 -5.09 -24.27 -21.37
C TRP A 21 -6.50 -24.32 -20.82
N LYS A 22 -7.38 -23.40 -21.24
CA LYS A 22 -8.78 -23.35 -20.82
C LYS A 22 -9.51 -24.66 -21.14
N ARG A 23 -9.29 -25.23 -22.33
CA ARG A 23 -9.89 -26.51 -22.74
C ARG A 23 -9.45 -27.67 -21.84
N ARG A 24 -8.17 -27.74 -21.47
CA ARG A 24 -7.63 -28.82 -20.60
C ARG A 24 -8.11 -28.73 -19.16
N LEU A 25 -8.41 -27.52 -18.69
CA LEU A 25 -8.93 -27.25 -17.36
C LEU A 25 -10.39 -26.78 -17.43
N SER A 26 -11.24 -27.52 -18.16
CA SER A 26 -12.64 -27.13 -18.44
C SER A 26 -13.53 -27.00 -17.19
N GLU A 27 -13.17 -27.71 -16.11
CA GLU A 27 -13.84 -27.62 -14.81
C GLU A 27 -13.52 -26.31 -14.06
N GLU A 28 -12.44 -25.62 -14.43
CA GLU A 28 -12.03 -24.38 -13.80
C GLU A 28 -12.66 -23.16 -14.47
N ASN A 29 -13.09 -22.18 -13.65
CA ASN A 29 -13.53 -20.89 -14.16
C ASN A 29 -12.32 -20.06 -14.64
N ILE A 30 -11.98 -20.23 -15.92
CA ILE A 30 -10.90 -19.54 -16.64
C ILE A 30 -11.47 -18.60 -17.70
N LEU A 31 -11.11 -17.32 -17.58
CA LEU A 31 -11.34 -16.30 -18.61
C LEU A 31 -10.02 -15.97 -19.32
N ILE A 32 -10.06 -15.79 -20.63
CA ILE A 32 -8.94 -15.31 -21.42
C ILE A 32 -9.20 -13.84 -21.72
N ILE A 33 -8.24 -12.97 -21.42
CA ILE A 33 -8.30 -11.54 -21.70
C ILE A 33 -7.07 -11.18 -22.51
N GLN A 34 -7.27 -10.46 -23.61
CA GLN A 34 -6.21 -9.96 -24.45
C GLN A 34 -6.20 -8.43 -24.39
N HIS A 35 -5.01 -7.84 -24.30
CA HIS A 35 -4.86 -6.40 -24.30
C HIS A 35 -5.46 -5.77 -25.57
N GLY A 36 -6.18 -4.65 -25.39
CA GLY A 36 -6.85 -3.94 -26.48
C GLY A 36 -8.20 -4.54 -26.91
N GLN A 37 -8.56 -5.72 -26.41
CA GLN A 37 -9.90 -6.27 -26.62
C GLN A 37 -10.86 -5.78 -25.52
N PRO A 38 -12.15 -5.57 -25.83
CA PRO A 38 -13.14 -5.16 -24.84
C PRO A 38 -13.23 -6.16 -23.68
N ILE A 39 -13.18 -5.64 -22.44
CA ILE A 39 -13.31 -6.44 -21.23
C ILE A 39 -14.71 -6.27 -20.66
N ASP A 40 -15.46 -7.36 -20.52
CA ASP A 40 -16.72 -7.35 -19.79
C ASP A 40 -16.47 -7.37 -18.27
N TYR A 41 -16.37 -6.17 -17.70
CA TYR A 41 -16.18 -5.99 -16.27
C TYR A 41 -17.37 -6.44 -15.43
N ASN A 42 -18.59 -6.54 -15.99
CA ASN A 42 -19.76 -6.94 -15.22
C ASN A 42 -19.67 -8.41 -14.81
N VAL A 43 -19.22 -9.27 -15.73
CA VAL A 43 -18.93 -10.69 -15.44
C VAL A 43 -17.87 -10.82 -14.34
N LEU A 44 -16.84 -9.97 -14.38
CA LEU A 44 -15.72 -10.01 -13.43
C LEU A 44 -16.09 -9.44 -12.04
N LYS A 45 -16.94 -8.41 -12.00
CA LYS A 45 -17.49 -7.88 -10.74
C LYS A 45 -18.35 -8.91 -10.03
N ASN A 46 -19.20 -9.62 -10.78
CA ASN A 46 -20.12 -10.61 -10.26
C ASN A 46 -19.45 -11.97 -9.94
N ALA A 47 -18.23 -12.21 -10.42
CA ALA A 47 -17.50 -13.42 -10.10
C ALA A 47 -17.27 -13.53 -8.58
N ALA A 48 -17.76 -14.62 -7.98
CA ALA A 48 -17.57 -14.89 -6.56
C ALA A 48 -16.08 -15.14 -6.24
N GLY A 49 -15.59 -14.47 -5.20
CA GLY A 49 -14.24 -14.65 -4.66
C GLY A 49 -13.13 -13.85 -5.36
N THR A 50 -11.89 -14.25 -5.08
CA THR A 50 -10.69 -13.56 -5.55
C THR A 50 -10.24 -14.05 -6.94
N ILE A 51 -9.51 -13.18 -7.62
CA ILE A 51 -8.97 -13.41 -8.97
C ILE A 51 -7.48 -13.76 -8.85
N THR A 52 -7.09 -14.88 -9.47
CA THR A 52 -5.69 -15.19 -9.77
C THR A 52 -5.44 -14.90 -11.24
N LEU A 53 -4.49 -14.03 -11.53
CA LEU A 53 -4.20 -13.59 -12.89
C LEU A 53 -2.86 -14.17 -13.35
N TYR A 54 -2.84 -14.81 -14.51
CA TYR A 54 -1.65 -15.30 -15.19
C TYR A 54 -1.31 -14.36 -16.34
N VAL A 55 -0.17 -13.68 -16.27
CA VAL A 55 0.36 -12.87 -17.36
C VAL A 55 1.15 -13.79 -18.27
N LEU A 56 0.69 -13.96 -19.51
CA LEU A 56 1.27 -14.88 -20.49
C LEU A 56 2.18 -14.13 -21.46
N ALA A 57 3.42 -14.60 -21.61
CA ALA A 57 4.33 -14.14 -22.64
C ALA A 57 5.43 -15.18 -22.89
N HIS A 58 6.14 -15.07 -24.02
CA HIS A 58 7.40 -15.78 -24.19
C HIS A 58 8.53 -14.97 -23.57
N GLY A 59 9.38 -15.60 -22.77
CA GLY A 59 10.62 -14.95 -22.39
C GLY A 59 11.63 -15.04 -23.53
N ILE A 60 12.44 -13.99 -23.65
CA ILE A 60 13.51 -13.92 -24.64
C ILE A 60 14.79 -14.41 -23.97
N ASP A 61 15.45 -15.37 -24.62
CA ASP A 61 16.73 -15.90 -24.17
C ASP A 61 17.90 -14.99 -24.62
N SER A 62 17.90 -13.73 -24.16
CA SER A 62 18.90 -12.72 -24.54
C SER A 62 19.43 -11.93 -23.34
N TRP A 63 20.75 -11.88 -23.22
CA TRP A 63 21.44 -11.05 -22.22
C TRP A 63 21.36 -9.55 -22.53
N SER A 64 21.21 -9.17 -23.80
CA SER A 64 21.10 -7.75 -24.19
C SER A 64 19.70 -7.19 -23.96
N GLN A 65 18.69 -8.05 -23.83
CA GLN A 65 17.29 -7.66 -23.63
C GLN A 65 16.63 -8.48 -22.50
N PRO A 66 17.21 -8.49 -21.28
CA PRO A 66 16.82 -9.42 -20.22
C PRO A 66 15.43 -9.17 -19.62
N PHE A 67 14.80 -8.05 -19.99
CA PHE A 67 13.47 -7.62 -19.54
C PHE A 67 12.41 -7.63 -20.64
N HIS A 68 12.80 -7.99 -21.86
CA HIS A 68 11.86 -8.05 -22.98
C HIS A 68 11.19 -9.41 -23.01
N LEU A 69 9.90 -9.36 -23.30
CA LEU A 69 9.03 -10.50 -23.49
C LEU A 69 8.43 -10.42 -24.89
N ALA A 70 8.12 -11.58 -25.47
CA ALA A 70 7.72 -11.71 -26.84
C ALA A 70 6.39 -12.43 -27.03
N SER A 71 5.80 -12.17 -28.18
CA SER A 71 4.70 -12.93 -28.78
C SER A 71 5.04 -13.19 -30.24
N HIS A 72 4.52 -14.27 -30.81
CA HIS A 72 4.65 -14.53 -32.25
C HIS A 72 3.30 -14.41 -32.94
N SER A 73 3.18 -13.46 -33.87
CA SER A 73 1.96 -13.26 -34.65
C SER A 73 1.76 -14.43 -35.61
N ILE A 74 0.57 -15.04 -35.56
CA ILE A 74 0.24 -16.19 -36.42
C ILE A 74 0.02 -15.74 -37.87
N ILE A 75 -0.54 -14.53 -38.05
CA ILE A 75 -0.93 -14.00 -39.37
C ILE A 75 0.28 -13.47 -40.12
N THR A 76 1.14 -12.71 -39.43
CA THR A 76 2.24 -11.97 -40.07
C THR A 76 3.59 -12.65 -39.92
N SER A 77 3.69 -13.70 -39.10
CA SER A 77 4.94 -14.35 -38.70
C SER A 77 5.97 -13.39 -38.07
N LYS A 78 5.52 -12.23 -37.60
CA LYS A 78 6.37 -11.25 -36.91
C LYS A 78 6.36 -11.51 -35.41
N THR A 79 7.52 -11.32 -34.81
CA THR A 79 7.68 -11.35 -33.35
C THR A 79 7.55 -9.93 -32.81
N THR A 80 6.57 -9.71 -31.93
CA THR A 80 6.47 -8.46 -31.17
C THR A 80 7.25 -8.61 -29.88
N GLN A 81 8.03 -7.60 -29.53
CA GLN A 81 8.74 -7.55 -28.26
C GLN A 81 8.25 -6.37 -27.44
N LEU A 82 8.04 -6.59 -26.14
CA LEU A 82 7.66 -5.58 -25.18
C LEU A 82 8.58 -5.65 -23.96
N ASP A 83 9.03 -4.50 -23.49
CA ASP A 83 9.65 -4.42 -22.17
C ASP A 83 8.61 -4.72 -21.08
N ILE A 84 9.06 -5.27 -19.96
CA ILE A 84 8.22 -5.61 -18.81
C ILE A 84 7.49 -4.39 -18.25
N GLU A 85 8.07 -3.19 -18.36
CA GLU A 85 7.43 -1.93 -17.98
C GLU A 85 6.20 -1.66 -18.83
N LYS A 86 6.31 -1.87 -20.15
CA LYS A 86 5.17 -1.71 -21.05
C LYS A 86 4.07 -2.73 -20.76
N ILE A 87 4.44 -3.94 -20.36
CA ILE A 87 3.49 -4.97 -19.93
C ILE A 87 2.81 -4.56 -18.62
N ALA A 88 3.54 -3.97 -17.67
CA ALA A 88 2.98 -3.42 -16.44
C ALA A 88 2.01 -2.26 -16.72
N ASP A 89 2.33 -1.35 -17.64
CA ASP A 89 1.43 -0.26 -18.05
C ASP A 89 0.12 -0.79 -18.61
N ARG A 90 0.21 -1.76 -19.53
CA ARG A 90 -0.98 -2.41 -20.12
C ARG A 90 -1.79 -3.13 -19.04
N PHE A 91 -1.12 -3.84 -18.15
CA PHE A 91 -1.76 -4.50 -17.00
C PHE A 91 -2.47 -3.50 -16.08
N ASN A 92 -1.84 -2.37 -15.77
CA ASN A 92 -2.44 -1.31 -14.96
C ASN A 92 -3.72 -0.79 -15.62
N SER A 93 -3.66 -0.45 -16.91
CA SER A 93 -4.80 0.03 -17.71
C SER A 93 -5.96 -0.97 -17.71
N ASP A 94 -5.68 -2.22 -18.07
CA ASP A 94 -6.70 -3.24 -18.31
C ASP A 94 -7.35 -3.75 -17.02
N PHE A 95 -6.69 -3.62 -15.88
CA PHE A 95 -7.17 -4.18 -14.61
C PHE A 95 -7.36 -3.14 -13.50
N VAL A 96 -7.24 -1.84 -13.78
CA VAL A 96 -7.41 -0.77 -12.78
C VAL A 96 -8.75 -0.90 -12.03
N TYR A 97 -9.84 -1.22 -12.73
CA TYR A 97 -11.17 -1.35 -12.12
C TYR A 97 -11.37 -2.63 -11.28
N LEU A 98 -10.46 -3.59 -11.39
CA LEU A 98 -10.52 -4.89 -10.72
C LEU A 98 -9.34 -5.11 -9.75
N HIS A 99 -8.49 -4.10 -9.54
CA HIS A 99 -7.28 -4.23 -8.72
C HIS A 99 -7.55 -4.84 -7.34
N HIS A 100 -8.66 -4.44 -6.70
CA HIS A 100 -9.07 -4.93 -5.38
C HIS A 100 -9.48 -6.42 -5.35
N LYS A 101 -9.89 -7.00 -6.48
CA LYS A 101 -10.25 -8.43 -6.57
C LYS A 101 -9.07 -9.32 -6.94
N ILE A 102 -8.02 -8.74 -7.53
CA ILE A 102 -6.81 -9.48 -7.90
C ILE A 102 -6.00 -9.68 -6.62
N ASN A 103 -5.88 -10.95 -6.21
CA ASN A 103 -5.19 -11.35 -4.99
C ASN A 103 -3.87 -12.07 -5.28
N HIS A 104 -3.63 -12.45 -6.52
CA HIS A 104 -2.40 -13.15 -6.90
C HIS A 104 -2.11 -12.91 -8.38
N ILE A 105 -0.89 -12.47 -8.68
CA ILE A 105 -0.39 -12.32 -10.05
C ILE A 105 0.66 -13.42 -10.29
N LYS A 106 0.59 -14.07 -11.45
CA LYS A 106 1.51 -15.14 -11.85
C LYS A 106 2.12 -14.74 -13.18
N LEU A 107 3.40 -14.39 -13.14
CA LEU A 107 4.19 -14.09 -14.31
C LEU A 107 4.61 -15.40 -14.97
N PHE A 108 3.90 -15.78 -16.03
CA PHE A 108 3.99 -17.09 -16.66
C PHE A 108 4.69 -16.98 -18.01
N PHE A 109 6.01 -16.79 -17.96
CA PHE A 109 6.90 -16.72 -19.11
C PHE A 109 8.11 -17.64 -18.92
N CYS A 110 8.62 -18.20 -20.01
CA CYS A 110 9.84 -19.02 -20.00
C CYS A 110 11.06 -18.19 -19.60
N ASN A 111 11.93 -18.69 -18.72
CA ASN A 111 13.20 -18.04 -18.42
C ASN A 111 14.24 -19.06 -17.94
N ASN A 112 15.23 -19.32 -18.80
CA ASN A 112 16.32 -20.25 -18.50
C ASN A 112 17.61 -19.57 -18.03
N LYS A 113 17.74 -18.25 -18.13
CA LYS A 113 18.99 -17.52 -17.83
C LYS A 113 19.06 -16.95 -16.43
N GLY A 114 17.99 -17.06 -15.64
CA GLY A 114 18.00 -16.61 -14.25
C GLY A 114 17.50 -15.18 -14.03
N SER A 115 17.03 -14.47 -15.06
CA SER A 115 16.53 -13.10 -14.91
C SER A 115 15.08 -13.02 -14.37
N GLN A 116 14.42 -14.14 -14.10
CA GLN A 116 13.00 -14.18 -13.70
C GLN A 116 12.68 -13.36 -12.46
N LYS A 117 13.60 -13.32 -11.48
CA LYS A 117 13.44 -12.51 -10.26
C LYS A 117 13.49 -11.02 -10.58
N LEU A 118 14.48 -10.60 -11.38
CA LEU A 118 14.65 -9.20 -11.78
C LEU A 118 13.46 -8.71 -12.62
N ILE A 119 12.94 -9.56 -13.52
CA ILE A 119 11.71 -9.25 -14.28
C ILE A 119 10.54 -9.07 -13.32
N ALA A 120 10.36 -9.97 -12.35
CA ALA A 120 9.28 -9.88 -11.38
C ALA A 120 9.37 -8.62 -10.50
N GLU A 121 10.57 -8.26 -10.04
CA GLU A 121 10.83 -7.03 -9.29
C GLU A 121 10.55 -5.78 -10.12
N ARG A 122 10.99 -5.77 -11.39
CA ARG A 122 10.75 -4.63 -12.29
C ARG A 122 9.28 -4.49 -12.64
N PHE A 123 8.58 -5.59 -12.90
CA PHE A 123 7.13 -5.59 -13.06
C PHE A 123 6.44 -5.02 -11.81
N ASN A 124 6.77 -5.54 -10.62
CA ASN A 124 6.19 -5.08 -9.35
C ASN A 124 6.41 -3.58 -9.09
N LYS A 125 7.60 -3.05 -9.39
CA LYS A 125 7.92 -1.62 -9.23
C LYS A 125 7.06 -0.71 -10.11
N ASN A 126 6.55 -1.21 -11.23
CA ASN A 126 5.73 -0.46 -12.17
C ASN A 126 4.21 -0.70 -11.96
N LEU A 127 3.82 -1.51 -10.98
CA LEU A 127 2.41 -1.65 -10.61
C LEU A 127 1.99 -0.50 -9.68
N ILE A 128 0.84 0.11 -9.98
CA ILE A 128 0.38 1.31 -9.26
C ILE A 128 -0.54 0.94 -8.09
N LEU A 129 -1.62 0.19 -8.34
CA LEU A 129 -2.68 -0.08 -7.36
C LEU A 129 -2.70 -1.52 -6.85
N PHE A 130 -1.80 -2.37 -7.34
CA PHE A 130 -1.83 -3.80 -7.05
C PHE A 130 -0.90 -4.08 -5.88
N SER A 131 -1.44 -4.74 -4.86
CA SER A 131 -0.66 -5.24 -3.71
C SER A 131 -0.52 -6.77 -3.67
N SER A 132 -0.87 -7.41 -4.78
CA SER A 132 -0.85 -8.86 -4.91
C SER A 132 0.57 -9.43 -4.84
N PRO A 133 0.78 -10.58 -4.18
CA PRO A 133 1.98 -11.39 -4.38
C PRO A 133 2.14 -11.73 -5.87
N ILE A 134 3.40 -11.74 -6.31
CA ILE A 134 3.77 -12.01 -7.69
C ILE A 134 4.59 -13.29 -7.75
N ASP A 135 4.03 -14.33 -8.34
CA ASP A 135 4.76 -15.55 -8.62
C ASP A 135 5.55 -15.42 -9.91
N TYR A 136 6.79 -15.90 -9.88
CA TYR A 136 7.64 -16.08 -11.04
C TYR A 136 8.25 -17.48 -11.01
N TYR A 137 8.63 -17.98 -12.18
CA TYR A 137 9.04 -19.38 -12.34
C TYR A 137 10.39 -19.44 -13.06
N ALA A 138 11.17 -20.47 -12.73
CA ALA A 138 12.39 -20.80 -13.47
C ALA A 138 12.09 -21.87 -14.53
N GLY A 139 12.83 -21.83 -15.64
CA GLY A 139 12.78 -22.84 -16.70
C GLY A 139 11.90 -22.48 -17.90
N ILE A 140 11.77 -23.41 -18.84
CA ILE A 140 10.80 -23.34 -19.95
C ILE A 140 9.48 -23.91 -19.45
N ILE A 141 8.46 -23.06 -19.39
CA ILE A 141 7.18 -23.40 -18.81
C ILE A 141 6.19 -23.82 -19.89
N THR A 142 5.36 -24.82 -19.59
CA THR A 142 4.30 -25.26 -20.48
C THR A 142 2.92 -24.88 -19.95
N SER A 143 1.96 -24.76 -20.86
CA SER A 143 0.54 -24.89 -20.50
C SER A 143 0.28 -26.27 -19.85
N PRO A 144 -0.82 -26.46 -19.10
CA PRO A 144 -1.15 -27.74 -18.50
C PRO A 144 -1.13 -28.87 -19.53
N TRP A 145 -0.59 -30.04 -19.20
CA TRP A 145 -0.58 -31.22 -20.08
C TRP A 145 -1.91 -31.99 -19.98
N GLN A 146 -1.96 -33.20 -20.56
CA GLN A 146 -3.16 -34.06 -20.52
C GLN A 146 -3.56 -34.45 -19.10
N ASP A 147 -2.60 -34.56 -18.20
CA ASP A 147 -2.79 -34.83 -16.77
C ASP A 147 -3.26 -33.59 -15.96
N LYS A 148 -3.60 -32.47 -16.64
CA LYS A 148 -3.99 -31.20 -16.04
C LYS A 148 -2.86 -30.52 -15.23
N ILE A 149 -1.61 -31.00 -15.32
CA ILE A 149 -0.46 -30.45 -14.59
C ILE A 149 0.38 -29.54 -15.48
N LYS A 150 0.85 -28.43 -14.92
CA LYS A 150 1.81 -27.54 -15.56
C LYS A 150 3.22 -27.99 -15.25
N TYR A 151 4.06 -28.07 -16.26
CA TYR A 151 5.45 -28.45 -16.12
C TYR A 151 6.39 -27.29 -16.48
N SER A 152 7.61 -27.36 -15.94
CA SER A 152 8.73 -26.53 -16.32
C SER A 152 9.94 -27.43 -16.56
N LEU A 153 10.61 -27.23 -17.69
CA LEU A 153 11.92 -27.81 -17.97
C LEU A 153 12.99 -26.86 -17.40
N PHE A 154 13.63 -27.27 -16.31
CA PHE A 154 14.66 -26.48 -15.64
C PHE A 154 15.91 -27.34 -15.44
N GLN A 155 17.06 -26.86 -15.91
CA GLN A 155 18.34 -27.58 -15.83
C GLN A 155 18.25 -29.02 -16.38
N GLY A 156 17.58 -29.20 -17.53
CA GLY A 156 17.43 -30.50 -18.19
C GLY A 156 16.43 -31.47 -17.53
N THR A 157 15.78 -31.07 -16.43
CA THR A 157 14.82 -31.93 -15.71
C THR A 157 13.42 -31.31 -15.72
N TRP A 158 12.40 -32.15 -15.88
CA TRP A 158 11.00 -31.75 -15.82
C TRP A 158 10.51 -31.69 -14.38
N TYR A 159 10.04 -30.51 -13.97
CA TYR A 159 9.42 -30.27 -12.67
C TYR A 159 7.98 -29.81 -12.82
N LYS A 160 7.11 -30.16 -11.86
CA LYS A 160 5.83 -29.42 -11.72
C LYS A 160 6.16 -27.95 -11.49
N THR A 161 5.44 -27.03 -12.15
CA THR A 161 5.76 -25.58 -12.04
C THR A 161 5.73 -25.07 -10.62
N SER A 162 4.91 -25.66 -9.74
CA SER A 162 4.87 -25.33 -8.31
C SER A 162 6.20 -25.54 -7.58
N LYS A 163 7.08 -26.44 -8.06
CA LYS A 163 8.39 -26.72 -7.45
C LYS A 163 9.47 -25.70 -7.84
N VAL A 164 9.32 -25.07 -9.00
CA VAL A 164 10.26 -24.05 -9.52
C VAL A 164 9.66 -22.64 -9.42
N ARG A 165 8.60 -22.49 -8.63
CA ARG A 165 7.89 -21.25 -8.39
C ARG A 165 8.50 -20.54 -7.19
N ASN A 166 8.77 -19.26 -7.38
CA ASN A 166 9.12 -18.34 -6.30
C ASN A 166 8.07 -17.24 -6.24
N THR A 167 7.90 -16.64 -5.07
CA THR A 167 6.91 -15.58 -4.85
C THR A 167 7.63 -14.33 -4.36
N LEU A 168 7.44 -13.24 -5.10
CA LEU A 168 7.78 -11.90 -4.65
C LEU A 168 6.59 -11.38 -3.84
N TYR A 169 6.75 -11.33 -2.53
CA TYR A 169 5.84 -10.61 -1.67
C TYR A 169 6.18 -9.13 -1.73
N GLN A 170 5.17 -8.28 -1.86
CA GLN A 170 5.41 -6.85 -1.62
C GLN A 170 5.91 -6.69 -0.21
N LYS A 171 7.06 -6.03 -0.06
CA LYS A 171 7.34 -5.34 1.20
C LYS A 171 6.16 -4.41 1.38
N LYS A 172 5.31 -4.68 2.37
CA LYS A 172 4.54 -3.61 2.97
C LYS A 172 5.63 -2.66 3.46
N ASP A 173 5.89 -1.61 2.69
CA ASP A 173 6.44 -0.41 3.31
C ASP A 173 5.55 -0.21 4.53
N SER A 174 6.17 -0.18 5.71
CA SER A 174 5.47 0.15 6.94
C SER A 174 4.98 1.57 6.77
N MET A 175 3.89 1.74 6.02
CA MET A 175 3.15 2.97 5.98
C MET A 175 2.79 3.22 7.43
N ASP A 176 3.29 4.35 7.91
CA ASP A 176 3.05 4.84 9.25
C ASP A 176 1.58 4.59 9.59
N ALA A 177 1.29 4.04 10.77
CA ALA A 177 -0.05 3.56 11.12
C ALA A 177 -1.14 4.64 10.94
N ASP A 178 -0.74 5.91 10.85
CA ASP A 178 -1.57 7.08 10.56
C ASP A 178 -2.14 7.14 9.14
N ILE A 179 -1.54 6.49 8.13
CA ILE A 179 -2.03 6.53 6.73
C ILE A 179 -3.20 5.55 6.52
N ARG A 180 -3.38 4.56 7.40
CA ARG A 180 -4.44 3.53 7.30
C ARG A 180 -5.78 3.92 7.92
N LEU A 181 -5.89 5.13 8.46
CA LEU A 181 -7.14 5.58 9.04
C LEU A 181 -8.12 5.93 7.91
N THR A 182 -9.31 5.35 7.96
CA THR A 182 -10.44 5.86 7.19
C THR A 182 -10.67 7.33 7.56
N VAL A 183 -11.29 8.10 6.65
CA VAL A 183 -11.62 9.52 6.90
C VAL A 183 -12.36 9.70 8.24
N LYS A 184 -13.24 8.75 8.59
CA LYS A 184 -13.96 8.73 9.86
C LYS A 184 -13.04 8.55 11.06
N GLU A 185 -12.09 7.62 11.00
CA GLU A 185 -11.13 7.38 12.09
C GLU A 185 -10.16 8.53 12.27
N ARG A 186 -9.73 9.15 11.16
CA ARG A 186 -8.88 10.35 11.18
C ARG A 186 -9.60 11.52 11.84
N SER A 187 -10.83 11.79 11.43
CA SER A 187 -11.68 12.83 12.02
C SER A 187 -11.93 12.59 13.52
N MET A 188 -12.17 11.34 13.92
CA MET A 188 -12.37 10.98 15.33
C MET A 188 -11.10 11.21 16.17
N ARG A 189 -9.92 10.85 15.64
CA ARG A 189 -8.65 11.11 16.32
C ARG A 189 -8.38 12.60 16.48
N GLU A 190 -8.58 13.39 15.44
CA GLU A 190 -8.44 14.85 15.48
C GLU A 190 -9.39 15.47 16.50
N PHE A 191 -10.65 15.02 16.54
CA PHE A 191 -11.62 15.46 17.53
C PHE A 191 -11.17 15.15 18.97
N LEU A 192 -10.69 13.93 19.23
CA LEU A 192 -10.20 13.53 20.56
C LEU A 192 -8.95 14.30 20.97
N ALA A 193 -8.01 14.51 20.05
CA ALA A 193 -6.81 15.30 20.28
C ALA A 193 -7.16 16.75 20.63
N ASN A 194 -8.07 17.36 19.86
CA ASN A 194 -8.56 18.72 20.11
C ASN A 194 -9.33 18.83 21.44
N ALA A 195 -10.15 17.84 21.78
CA ALA A 195 -10.85 17.81 23.06
C ALA A 195 -9.88 17.70 24.25
N LYS A 196 -8.83 16.87 24.12
CA LYS A 196 -7.77 16.75 25.13
C LYS A 196 -7.02 18.06 25.29
N GLN A 197 -6.62 18.71 24.19
CA GLN A 197 -5.92 20.00 24.23
C GLN A 197 -6.76 21.09 24.90
N LYS A 198 -8.03 21.23 24.49
CA LYS A 198 -8.98 22.18 25.11
C LYS A 198 -9.13 21.96 26.62
N ARG A 199 -9.09 20.71 27.07
CA ARG A 199 -9.16 20.39 28.51
C ARG A 199 -7.90 20.85 29.25
N ILE A 200 -6.72 20.65 28.66
CA ILE A 200 -5.44 21.12 29.21
C ILE A 200 -5.43 22.64 29.28
N ASP A 201 -5.82 23.33 28.20
CA ASP A 201 -5.84 24.80 28.14
C ASP A 201 -6.77 25.39 29.21
N LYS A 202 -7.95 24.77 29.43
CA LYS A 202 -8.89 25.20 30.47
C LYS A 202 -8.31 25.05 31.89
N VAL A 203 -7.51 24.01 32.14
CA VAL A 203 -6.82 23.84 33.42
C VAL A 203 -5.75 24.92 33.60
N LEU A 204 -4.95 25.18 32.57
CA LEU A 204 -3.93 26.23 32.60
C LEU A 204 -4.53 27.61 32.82
N GLN A 205 -5.63 27.94 32.13
CA GLN A 205 -6.36 29.19 32.33
C GLN A 205 -6.88 29.32 33.77
N ARG A 206 -7.45 28.26 34.34
CA ARG A 206 -7.91 28.26 35.74
C ARG A 206 -6.77 28.49 36.72
N GLN A 207 -5.63 27.81 36.52
CA GLN A 207 -4.45 27.98 37.36
C GLN A 207 -3.88 29.40 37.26
N SER A 208 -3.80 29.95 36.05
CA SER A 208 -3.36 31.33 35.81
C SER A 208 -4.27 32.34 36.52
N LYS A 209 -5.59 32.18 36.39
CA LYS A 209 -6.58 33.04 37.07
C LYS A 209 -6.46 32.96 38.59
N ALA A 210 -6.38 31.76 39.15
CA ALA A 210 -6.22 31.56 40.59
C ALA A 210 -4.91 32.17 41.12
N ARG A 211 -3.82 32.09 40.34
CA ARG A 211 -2.55 32.74 40.66
C ARG A 211 -2.69 34.26 40.68
N GLN A 212 -3.36 34.83 39.68
CA GLN A 212 -3.61 36.27 39.59
C GLN A 212 -4.47 36.75 40.77
N GLU A 213 -5.55 36.04 41.11
CA GLU A 213 -6.41 36.34 42.26
C GLU A 213 -5.62 36.30 43.58
N ARG A 214 -4.76 35.30 43.78
CA ARG A 214 -3.86 35.24 44.95
C ARG A 214 -2.91 36.43 45.02
N LEU A 215 -2.30 36.81 43.90
CA LEU A 215 -1.40 37.98 43.87
C LEU A 215 -2.15 39.27 44.20
N ILE A 216 -3.37 39.46 43.69
CA ILE A 216 -4.21 40.62 44.00
C ILE A 216 -4.58 40.62 45.48
N LYS A 217 -5.02 39.48 46.03
CA LYS A 217 -5.36 39.35 47.45
C LYS A 217 -4.17 39.67 48.37
N ASN A 218 -2.98 39.15 48.03
CA ASN A 218 -1.76 39.40 48.80
C ASN A 218 -1.35 40.89 48.73
N ARG A 219 -1.50 41.55 47.57
CA ARG A 219 -1.29 43.01 47.45
C ARG A 219 -2.26 43.81 48.31
N GLY A 220 -3.54 43.43 48.32
CA GLY A 220 -4.54 44.06 49.17
C GLY A 220 -4.20 43.93 50.66
N TYR A 221 -3.80 42.73 51.09
CA TYR A 221 -3.40 42.46 52.48
C TYR A 221 -2.18 43.30 52.92
N CYS A 222 -1.16 43.43 52.07
CA CYS A 222 -0.02 44.32 52.35
C CYS A 222 -0.41 45.79 52.42
N THR A 223 -1.37 46.23 51.60
CA THR A 223 -1.80 47.64 51.56
C THR A 223 -2.64 47.99 52.79
N GLU A 224 -3.50 47.06 53.24
CA GLU A 224 -4.29 47.17 54.47
C GLU A 224 -3.38 47.16 55.71
N GLN A 225 -2.40 46.26 55.79
CA GLN A 225 -1.42 46.24 56.89
C GLN A 225 -0.58 47.52 56.95
N HIS A 226 -0.19 48.08 55.80
CA HIS A 226 0.54 49.34 55.73
C HIS A 226 -0.31 50.55 56.15
N LYS A 227 -1.63 50.52 55.91
CA LYS A 227 -2.56 51.55 56.40
C LYS A 227 -2.74 51.47 57.92
N LEU A 228 -2.95 50.27 58.47
CA LEU A 228 -3.06 50.05 59.92
C LEU A 228 -1.77 50.45 60.65
N SER A 229 -0.59 50.13 60.10
CA SER A 229 0.69 50.57 60.70
C SER A 229 0.91 52.09 60.67
N LEU A 230 0.30 52.80 59.71
CA LEU A 230 0.35 54.27 59.65
C LEU A 230 -0.66 54.92 60.62
N GLU A 231 -1.80 54.28 60.86
CA GLU A 231 -2.80 54.71 61.85
C GLU A 231 -2.34 54.46 63.29
N ASP A 232 -1.64 53.35 63.56
CA ASP A 232 -1.03 53.06 64.86
C ASP A 232 0.15 54.01 65.17
N ALA A 233 0.95 54.39 64.16
CA ALA A 233 2.04 55.37 64.31
C ALA A 233 1.53 56.81 64.53
N ALA A 234 0.28 57.12 64.18
CA ALA A 234 -0.35 58.41 64.42
C ALA A 234 -1.02 58.52 65.81
N ASN A 235 -1.19 57.39 66.51
CA ASN A 235 -1.90 57.29 67.78
C ASN A 235 -1.00 56.92 68.98
N GLU A 236 0.33 56.84 68.83
CA GLU A 236 1.20 56.83 70.01
C GLU A 236 1.19 58.22 70.70
N PRO A 237 0.71 58.33 71.95
CA PRO A 237 0.83 59.56 72.69
C PRO A 237 2.29 59.74 73.10
N SER A 238 2.87 60.86 72.68
CA SER A 238 4.13 61.39 73.16
C SER A 238 4.06 61.68 74.66
N ASN A 239 4.23 60.65 75.48
CA ASN A 239 4.49 60.79 76.91
C ASN A 239 5.95 61.25 77.12
N LEU A 240 6.20 62.53 76.79
CA LEU A 240 7.31 63.29 77.36
C LEU A 240 6.86 63.79 78.74
N THR A 241 6.93 62.92 79.74
CA THR A 241 6.95 63.35 81.14
C THR A 241 8.25 64.10 81.40
N LEU A 242 8.16 65.43 81.38
CA LEU A 242 9.00 66.29 82.22
C LEU A 242 8.89 65.79 83.66
N ASN A 243 10.00 65.35 84.24
CA ASN A 243 10.17 65.40 85.69
C ASN A 243 11.40 66.23 86.01
N HIS A 244 11.13 67.22 86.84
CA HIS A 244 12.00 68.25 87.34
C HIS A 244 12.39 67.87 88.78
N ILE A 245 13.57 68.35 89.20
CA ILE A 245 14.01 68.59 90.58
C ILE A 245 14.78 67.45 91.27
N GLY A 246 16.01 67.78 91.66
CA GLY A 246 16.93 67.04 92.51
C GLY A 246 18.34 67.55 92.32
#